data_AF-A0A139X8E6-F1
#
_entry.id   AF-A0A139X8E6-F1
#
_cell.length_a   1.000
_cell.length_b   1.000
_cell.length_c   1.000
_cell.angle_alpha   90.00
_cell.angle_beta   90.00
_cell.angle_gamma   90.00
#
_symmetry.space_group_name_H-M   'P 1'
#
loop_
_entity.id
_entity.type
_entity.pdbx_description
1 polymer ?
#
loop_
_entity_poly.entity_id
_entity_poly.type
_entity_poly.pdbx_seq_one_letter_code
_entity_poly.pdbx_strand_id
1 'polypeptide(L)'
;MVVNKFPVGQPLTAVSIVEYEEFVGNELCLDKVQLIFQDSTVTLIPMTDTDEIEIRQEPNTTASVVNTPSWCQSFIGKKLMTVWVCENDQGYRDQVIFAFEYLRPSIAFVAEGSVVKAFCYEQIFRDRLIGLVADDPESVDEMLAEVMKDRVAHPLNQRFGKDN
;
A
#
# COMPACT_ATOMS: atom_id res chain seq x y z
N MET A 1 -19.79 11.48 20.75
CA MET A 1 -19.39 10.91 19.44
C MET A 1 -18.84 12.05 18.60
N VAL A 2 -17.52 12.17 18.50
CA VAL A 2 -16.89 13.18 17.63
C VAL A 2 -17.11 12.72 16.20
N VAL A 3 -17.88 13.49 15.43
CA VAL A 3 -18.09 13.19 14.01
C VAL A 3 -16.89 13.75 13.27
N ASN A 4 -15.95 12.89 12.89
CA ASN A 4 -14.84 13.26 12.02
C ASN A 4 -15.41 13.62 10.65
N LYS A 5 -15.47 14.90 10.30
CA LYS A 5 -16.05 15.39 9.03
C LYS A 5 -15.00 15.42 7.92
N PHE A 6 -14.51 14.25 7.51
CA PHE A 6 -13.53 14.17 6.42
C PHE A 6 -14.01 14.90 5.14
N PRO A 7 -13.09 15.50 4.38
CA PRO A 7 -13.40 16.27 3.17
C PRO A 7 -13.73 15.37 1.96
N VAL A 8 -14.71 14.49 2.13
CA VAL A 8 -15.17 13.58 1.07
C VAL A 8 -15.63 14.39 -0.14
N GLY A 9 -15.19 13.98 -1.32
CA GLY A 9 -15.40 14.64 -2.60
C GLY A 9 -14.30 15.64 -2.99
N GLN A 10 -13.43 16.05 -2.06
CA GLN A 10 -12.34 16.98 -2.36
C GLN A 10 -11.11 16.24 -2.91
N PRO A 11 -10.39 16.82 -3.90
CA PRO A 11 -9.13 16.29 -4.37
C PRO A 11 -8.04 16.49 -3.32
N LEU A 12 -7.16 15.49 -3.17
CA LEU A 12 -5.94 15.62 -2.39
C LEU A 12 -4.94 16.51 -3.12
N THR A 13 -4.48 17.59 -2.50
CA THR A 13 -3.57 18.56 -3.11
C THR A 13 -2.11 18.26 -2.79
N ALA A 14 -1.84 17.84 -1.56
CA ALA A 14 -0.50 17.51 -1.09
C ALA A 14 -0.56 16.60 0.14
N VAL A 15 0.57 15.95 0.44
CA VAL A 15 0.79 15.27 1.72
C VAL A 15 2.06 15.80 2.36
N SER A 16 2.02 16.11 3.65
CA SER A 16 3.20 16.47 4.44
C SER A 16 3.42 15.41 5.51
N ILE A 17 4.68 15.13 5.84
CA ILE A 17 5.04 14.18 6.90
C ILE A 17 6.08 14.77 7.83
N VAL A 18 6.13 14.25 9.05
CA VAL A 18 7.26 14.40 9.98
C VAL A 18 7.71 12.99 10.34
N GLU A 19 8.95 12.66 10.03
CA GLU A 19 9.57 11.37 10.35
C GLU A 19 10.04 11.36 11.81
N TYR A 20 9.94 10.22 12.46
CA TYR A 20 10.42 10.03 13.82
C TYR A 20 11.95 9.83 13.81
N GLU A 21 12.69 10.79 14.38
CA GLU A 21 14.15 10.89 14.23
C GLU A 21 14.94 9.81 15.01
N GLU A 22 14.36 9.22 16.05
CA GLU A 22 15.07 8.29 16.93
C GLU A 22 15.02 6.83 16.45
N PHE A 23 14.29 6.55 15.36
CA PHE A 23 14.18 5.20 14.82
C PHE A 23 15.39 4.83 13.95
N VAL A 24 16.03 3.70 14.26
CA VAL A 24 17.27 3.24 13.61
C VAL A 24 17.01 2.12 12.57
N GLY A 25 15.74 1.75 12.34
CA GLY A 25 15.37 0.70 11.39
C GLY A 25 15.15 1.21 9.96
N ASN A 26 14.81 0.28 9.06
CA ASN A 26 14.51 0.58 7.64
C ASN A 26 13.03 0.94 7.39
N GLU A 27 12.17 0.78 8.40
CA GLU A 27 10.76 1.16 8.31
C GLU A 27 10.60 2.67 8.43
N LEU A 28 9.64 3.22 7.68
CA LEU A 28 9.28 4.64 7.79
C LEU A 28 8.33 4.82 8.99
N CYS A 29 8.84 5.44 10.05
CA CYS A 29 8.09 5.78 11.25
C CYS A 29 7.75 7.28 11.23
N LEU A 30 6.48 7.63 11.43
CA LEU A 30 5.99 9.00 11.28
C LEU A 30 5.41 9.53 12.60
N ASP A 31 5.87 10.70 13.03
CA ASP A 31 5.29 11.45 14.16
C ASP A 31 4.03 12.22 13.74
N LYS A 32 3.90 12.52 12.44
CA LYS A 32 2.77 13.28 11.92
C LYS A 32 2.58 13.04 10.44
N VAL A 33 1.32 12.92 10.03
CA VAL A 33 0.91 12.93 8.62
C VAL A 33 -0.15 14.01 8.42
N GLN A 34 -0.01 14.82 7.37
CA GLN A 34 -1.00 15.83 6.99
C GLN A 34 -1.44 15.60 5.56
N LEU A 35 -2.72 15.30 5.37
CA LEU A 35 -3.38 15.22 4.07
C LEU A 35 -4.06 16.56 3.80
N ILE A 36 -3.58 17.27 2.78
CA ILE A 36 -4.00 18.64 2.48
C ILE A 36 -4.98 18.59 1.32
N PHE A 37 -6.19 19.07 1.55
CA PHE A 37 -7.25 19.25 0.56
C PHE A 37 -7.42 20.73 0.24
N GLN A 38 -8.30 21.04 -0.70
CA GLN A 38 -8.56 22.41 -1.13
C GLN A 38 -8.99 23.31 0.04
N ASP A 39 -9.94 22.85 0.87
CA ASP A 39 -10.54 23.70 1.92
C ASP A 39 -10.14 23.27 3.33
N SER A 40 -9.51 22.10 3.49
CA SER A 40 -9.16 21.58 4.80
C SER A 40 -7.90 20.72 4.79
N THR A 41 -7.29 20.58 5.95
CA THR A 41 -6.17 19.68 6.19
C THR A 41 -6.59 18.67 7.24
N VAL A 42 -6.38 17.40 6.96
CA VAL A 42 -6.55 16.29 7.89
C VAL A 42 -5.18 15.91 8.43
N THR A 43 -4.98 16.05 9.73
CA THR A 43 -3.72 15.70 10.41
C THR A 43 -3.92 14.46 11.27
N LEU A 44 -3.02 13.50 11.13
CA LEU A 44 -2.93 12.27 11.91
C LEU A 44 -1.70 12.37 12.81
N ILE A 45 -1.89 12.14 14.10
CA ILE A 45 -0.84 12.19 15.12
C ILE A 45 -0.96 10.92 15.97
N PRO A 46 0.11 10.13 16.15
CA PRO A 46 0.08 9.02 17.08
C PRO A 46 0.01 9.53 18.52
N MET A 47 -0.79 8.88 19.34
CA MET A 47 -0.83 9.09 20.78
C MET A 47 0.21 8.17 21.43
N THR A 48 1.17 8.75 22.13
CA THR A 48 2.31 8.02 22.72
C THR A 48 1.89 6.93 23.71
N ASP A 49 0.76 7.15 24.40
CA ASP A 49 0.39 6.33 25.56
C ASP A 49 -0.62 5.21 25.23
N THR A 50 -1.37 5.35 24.14
CA THR A 50 -2.52 4.48 23.84
C THR A 50 -2.46 3.82 22.47
N ASP A 51 -1.40 4.04 21.69
CA ASP A 51 -1.29 3.59 20.29
C ASP A 51 -2.53 3.98 19.46
N GLU A 52 -3.16 5.10 19.81
CA GLU A 52 -4.28 5.68 19.08
C GLU A 52 -3.80 6.70 18.06
N ILE A 53 -4.62 6.96 17.05
CA ILE A 53 -4.44 8.05 16.10
C ILE A 53 -5.38 9.18 16.49
N GLU A 54 -4.80 10.28 16.94
CA GLU A 54 -5.51 11.54 17.03
C GLU A 54 -5.72 12.10 15.61
N ILE A 55 -6.98 12.39 15.27
CA ILE A 55 -7.38 12.92 13.97
C ILE A 55 -7.83 14.36 14.18
N ARG A 56 -7.09 15.32 13.61
CA ARG A 56 -7.44 16.74 13.62
C ARG A 56 -7.82 17.20 12.22
N GLN A 57 -8.81 18.08 12.14
CA GLN A 57 -9.20 18.71 10.89
C GLN A 57 -9.27 20.21 11.06
N GLU A 58 -8.57 20.92 10.18
CA GLU A 58 -8.44 22.37 10.24
C GLU A 58 -8.73 22.96 8.85
N PRO A 59 -9.33 24.16 8.76
CA PRO A 59 -9.50 24.84 7.49
C PRO A 59 -8.13 25.16 6.88
N ASN A 60 -7.99 24.95 5.58
CA ASN A 60 -6.74 25.22 4.89
C ASN A 60 -6.63 26.73 4.58
N THR A 61 -5.83 27.46 5.35
CA THR A 61 -5.74 28.92 5.26
C THR A 61 -4.55 29.44 4.46
N THR A 62 -3.56 28.61 4.09
CA THR A 62 -2.44 29.07 3.26
C THR A 62 -1.76 27.94 2.49
N ALA A 63 -1.50 28.18 1.20
CA ALA A 63 -0.68 27.29 0.37
C ALA A 63 0.81 27.47 0.72
N SER A 64 1.29 26.70 1.70
CA SER A 64 2.74 26.49 1.87
C SER A 64 3.23 25.53 0.78
N VAL A 65 4.48 25.71 0.33
CA VAL A 65 5.14 24.71 -0.52
C VAL A 65 5.35 23.46 0.34
N VAL A 66 4.67 22.37 -0.02
CA VAL A 66 4.74 21.09 0.70
C VAL A 66 5.44 20.07 -0.18
N ASN A 67 6.49 19.46 0.35
CA ASN A 67 7.18 18.34 -0.30
C ASN A 67 6.38 17.07 -0.07
N THR A 68 5.62 16.66 -1.10
CA THR A 68 4.85 15.41 -1.04
C THR A 68 5.77 14.20 -1.17
N PRO A 69 5.69 13.21 -0.26
CA PRO A 69 6.45 11.98 -0.38
C PRO A 69 6.16 11.25 -1.70
N SER A 70 7.17 10.65 -2.31
CA SER A 70 7.05 9.99 -3.62
C SER A 70 5.97 8.90 -3.64
N TRP A 71 5.82 8.16 -2.55
CA TRP A 71 4.81 7.10 -2.39
C TRP A 71 3.37 7.64 -2.27
N CYS A 72 3.17 8.93 -2.01
CA CYS A 72 1.87 9.59 -2.05
C CYS A 72 1.52 10.19 -3.41
N GLN A 73 2.48 10.28 -4.34
CA GLN A 73 2.31 11.10 -5.54
C GLN A 73 1.18 10.61 -6.45
N SER A 74 0.92 9.30 -6.44
CA SER A 74 -0.17 8.68 -7.20
C SER A 74 -1.58 9.05 -6.70
N PHE A 75 -1.70 9.66 -5.53
CA PHE A 75 -2.97 10.08 -4.93
C PHE A 75 -3.29 11.57 -5.18
N ILE A 76 -2.30 12.37 -5.55
CA ILE A 76 -2.49 13.80 -5.78
C ILE A 76 -3.47 14.05 -6.93
N GLY A 77 -4.42 14.97 -6.72
CA GLY A 77 -5.52 15.30 -7.61
C GLY A 77 -6.70 14.32 -7.53
N LYS A 78 -6.56 13.16 -6.89
CA LYS A 78 -7.66 12.19 -6.76
C LYS A 78 -8.61 12.62 -5.65
N LYS A 79 -9.91 12.48 -5.91
CA LYS A 79 -10.96 12.81 -4.94
C LYS A 79 -11.00 11.79 -3.81
N LEU A 80 -11.12 12.27 -2.58
CA LEU A 80 -11.41 11.41 -1.44
C LEU A 80 -12.83 10.86 -1.55
N MET A 81 -12.98 9.55 -1.59
CA MET A 81 -14.29 8.89 -1.76
C MET A 81 -14.88 8.46 -0.42
N THR A 82 -14.06 7.93 0.47
CA THR A 82 -14.46 7.54 1.82
C THR A 82 -13.23 7.43 2.72
N VAL A 83 -13.47 7.44 4.03
CA VAL A 83 -12.47 7.19 5.07
C VAL A 83 -13.06 6.19 6.06
N TRP A 84 -12.28 5.20 6.44
CA TRP A 84 -12.59 4.31 7.55
C TRP A 84 -11.69 4.67 8.72
N VAL A 85 -12.30 4.93 9.87
CA VAL A 85 -11.61 5.04 11.16
C VAL A 85 -11.96 3.78 11.91
N CYS A 86 -10.97 2.92 12.09
CA CYS A 86 -11.13 1.60 12.68
C CYS A 86 -10.83 1.69 14.17
N GLU A 87 -11.59 0.93 14.97
CA GLU A 87 -11.36 0.74 16.39
C GLU A 87 -10.97 -0.72 16.61
N ASN A 88 -9.92 -0.97 17.39
CA ASN A 88 -9.52 -2.33 17.75
C ASN A 88 -10.42 -2.92 18.86
N ASP A 89 -10.07 -4.11 19.33
CA ASP A 89 -10.81 -4.82 20.36
C ASP A 89 -10.84 -4.10 21.73
N GLN A 90 -9.92 -3.16 21.95
CA GLN A 90 -9.86 -2.29 23.13
C GLN A 90 -10.65 -0.98 22.95
N GLY A 91 -11.17 -0.72 21.76
CA GLY A 91 -11.88 0.52 21.41
C GLY A 91 -10.96 1.68 21.04
N TYR A 92 -9.66 1.42 20.84
CA TYR A 92 -8.68 2.41 20.44
C TYR A 92 -8.68 2.60 18.93
N ARG A 93 -8.59 3.86 18.49
CA ARG A 93 -8.56 4.22 17.07
C ARG A 93 -7.16 4.09 16.52
N ASP A 94 -6.72 2.87 16.27
CA ASP A 94 -5.35 2.57 15.85
C ASP A 94 -5.15 2.56 14.33
N GLN A 95 -6.23 2.62 13.53
CA GLN A 95 -6.13 2.57 12.07
C GLN A 95 -7.07 3.58 11.37
N VAL A 96 -6.52 4.27 10.37
CA VAL A 96 -7.27 5.16 9.48
C VAL A 96 -6.97 4.81 8.02
N ILE A 97 -8.01 4.50 7.24
CA ILE A 97 -7.90 4.06 5.85
C ILE A 97 -8.57 5.07 4.92
N PHE A 98 -7.85 5.53 3.91
CA PHE A 98 -8.34 6.46 2.89
C PHE A 98 -8.57 5.74 1.56
N ALA A 99 -9.69 6.04 0.92
CA ALA A 99 -10.00 5.62 -0.44
C ALA A 99 -10.04 6.83 -1.38
N PHE A 100 -9.14 6.87 -2.35
CA PHE A 100 -9.08 7.90 -3.37
C PHE A 100 -9.60 7.36 -4.72
N GLU A 101 -10.36 8.20 -5.44
CA GLU A 101 -10.96 7.96 -6.77
C GLU A 101 -12.08 6.90 -6.83
N TYR A 102 -11.90 5.76 -6.16
CA TYR A 102 -12.87 4.65 -6.09
C TYR A 102 -13.15 4.25 -4.64
N LEU A 103 -14.18 3.44 -4.40
CA LEU A 103 -14.51 2.89 -3.08
C LEU A 103 -13.65 1.67 -2.69
N ARG A 104 -12.34 1.76 -2.92
CA ARG A 104 -11.37 0.75 -2.48
C ARG A 104 -10.28 1.40 -1.61
N PRO A 105 -9.76 0.72 -0.58
CA PRO A 105 -8.62 1.20 0.18
C PRO A 105 -7.48 1.59 -0.75
N SER A 106 -6.92 2.78 -0.54
CA SER A 106 -5.78 3.30 -1.29
C SER A 106 -4.55 3.38 -0.41
N ILE A 107 -4.71 3.90 0.80
CA ILE A 107 -3.66 3.97 1.81
C ILE A 107 -4.26 3.80 3.21
N ALA A 108 -3.57 3.08 4.09
CA ALA A 108 -3.86 3.03 5.52
C ALA A 108 -2.71 3.62 6.32
N PHE A 109 -3.08 4.24 7.43
CA PHE A 109 -2.20 4.67 8.49
C PHE A 109 -2.53 3.87 9.75
N VAL A 110 -1.53 3.27 10.38
CA VAL A 110 -1.67 2.44 11.57
C VAL A 110 -0.75 3.00 12.65
N ALA A 111 -1.28 3.19 13.85
CA ALA A 111 -0.49 3.52 15.04
C ALA A 111 0.07 2.23 15.63
N GLU A 112 1.38 2.19 15.81
CA GLU A 112 2.10 1.04 16.38
C GLU A 112 3.33 1.55 17.11
N GLY A 113 3.42 1.36 18.43
CA GLY A 113 4.60 1.76 19.21
C GLY A 113 4.82 3.27 19.20
N SER A 114 3.76 4.03 19.43
CA SER A 114 3.76 5.51 19.47
C SER A 114 4.12 6.21 18.16
N VAL A 115 4.18 5.50 17.03
CA VAL A 115 4.42 6.07 15.70
C VAL A 115 3.32 5.70 14.72
N VAL A 116 3.18 6.47 13.64
CA VAL A 116 2.31 6.12 12.51
C VAL A 116 3.11 5.42 11.41
N LYS A 117 2.62 4.27 10.96
CA LYS A 117 3.12 3.55 9.78
C LYS A 117 2.14 3.66 8.62
N ALA A 118 2.65 3.74 7.40
CA ALA A 118 1.85 3.93 6.18
C ALA A 118 1.89 2.70 5.27
N PHE A 119 0.73 2.27 4.78
CA PHE A 119 0.57 1.10 3.91
C PHE A 119 -0.25 1.43 2.68
N CYS A 120 0.35 1.34 1.48
CA CYS A 120 -0.35 1.49 0.21
C CYS A 120 -1.02 0.17 -0.19
N TYR A 121 -2.27 0.24 -0.67
CA TYR A 121 -3.00 -0.94 -1.14
C TYR A 121 -2.96 -1.04 -2.66
N GLU A 122 -2.72 -2.27 -3.12
CA GLU A 122 -2.86 -2.64 -4.51
C GLU A 122 -3.91 -3.73 -4.67
N GLN A 123 -4.58 -3.72 -5.82
CA GLN A 123 -5.54 -4.76 -6.15
C GLN A 123 -4.79 -6.03 -6.53
N ILE A 124 -5.17 -7.15 -5.90
CA ILE A 124 -4.69 -8.47 -6.30
C ILE A 124 -5.39 -8.86 -7.61
N PHE A 125 -4.61 -9.14 -8.64
CA PHE A 125 -5.10 -9.68 -9.91
C PHE A 125 -4.90 -11.20 -9.92
N ARG A 126 -5.81 -11.93 -10.57
CA ARG A 126 -5.57 -13.36 -10.86
C ARG A 126 -4.36 -13.47 -11.79
N ASP A 127 -3.47 -14.42 -11.52
CA ASP A 127 -2.24 -14.66 -12.28
C ASP A 127 -2.48 -14.55 -13.80
N ARG A 128 -1.87 -13.55 -14.43
CA ARG A 128 -1.69 -13.53 -15.90
C ARG A 128 -0.43 -14.30 -16.24
N LEU A 129 -0.48 -15.62 -16.15
CA LEU A 129 0.62 -16.50 -16.56
C LEU A 129 0.26 -17.30 -17.83
N ILE A 130 -0.46 -16.68 -18.77
CA ILE A 130 -0.73 -17.24 -20.13
C ILE A 130 -0.55 -16.14 -21.20
N GLY A 131 0.29 -15.13 -20.96
CA GLY A 131 0.53 -14.04 -21.92
C GLY A 131 2.01 -13.79 -22.25
N LEU A 132 2.93 -14.22 -21.39
CA LEU A 132 4.37 -13.92 -21.52
C LEU A 132 5.20 -15.07 -22.11
N VAL A 133 4.59 -16.22 -22.40
CA VAL A 133 5.25 -17.35 -23.09
C VAL A 133 4.81 -17.43 -24.57
N ALA A 134 3.85 -16.60 -25.00
CA ALA A 134 3.27 -16.67 -26.33
C ALA A 134 3.98 -15.82 -27.39
N ASP A 135 4.88 -14.91 -26.99
CA ASP A 135 5.50 -13.94 -27.90
C ASP A 135 6.93 -14.30 -28.34
N ASP A 136 7.48 -15.44 -27.88
CA ASP A 136 8.76 -15.95 -28.38
C ASP A 136 8.71 -17.47 -28.63
N PRO A 137 8.43 -17.91 -29.88
CA PRO A 137 8.35 -19.33 -30.23
C PRO A 137 9.69 -20.07 -30.09
N GLU A 138 10.83 -19.38 -30.02
CA GLU A 138 12.14 -20.04 -29.83
C GLU A 138 12.34 -20.49 -28.37
N SER A 139 11.74 -19.79 -27.40
CA SER A 139 11.87 -20.13 -25.96
C SER A 139 11.14 -21.43 -25.58
N VAL A 140 10.06 -21.75 -26.29
CA VAL A 140 9.24 -22.95 -26.05
C VAL A 140 9.98 -24.21 -26.50
N ASP A 141 10.72 -24.12 -27.61
CA ASP A 141 11.53 -25.22 -28.12
C ASP A 141 12.74 -25.52 -27.23
N GLU A 142 13.37 -24.49 -26.64
CA GLU A 142 14.48 -24.68 -25.70
C GLU A 142 14.02 -25.38 -24.40
N MET A 143 12.88 -24.94 -23.83
CA MET A 143 12.29 -25.60 -22.66
C MET A 143 11.83 -27.03 -22.96
N LEU A 144 11.21 -27.28 -24.12
CA LEU A 144 10.86 -28.64 -24.55
C LEU A 144 12.10 -29.51 -24.74
N ALA A 145 13.18 -28.96 -25.29
CA ALA A 145 14.44 -29.68 -25.46
C ALA A 145 15.09 -30.05 -24.12
N GLU A 146 15.05 -29.19 -23.11
CA GLU A 146 15.53 -29.52 -21.76
C GLU A 146 14.67 -30.59 -21.07
N VAL A 147 13.34 -30.46 -21.13
CA VAL A 147 12.41 -31.46 -20.57
C VAL A 147 12.57 -32.82 -21.28
N MET A 148 12.85 -32.82 -22.58
CA MET A 148 13.13 -34.03 -23.34
C MET A 148 14.49 -34.64 -22.98
N LYS A 149 15.54 -33.85 -22.74
CA LYS A 149 16.85 -34.34 -22.26
C LYS A 149 16.72 -35.04 -20.91
N ASP A 150 15.98 -34.45 -19.97
CA ASP A 150 15.76 -35.05 -18.65
C ASP A 150 14.93 -36.34 -18.72
N ARG A 151 13.96 -36.41 -19.63
CA ARG A 151 13.22 -37.66 -19.88
C ARG A 151 14.10 -38.77 -20.45
N VAL A 152 15.05 -38.47 -21.33
CA VAL A 152 15.97 -39.48 -21.90
C VAL A 152 17.01 -39.95 -20.87
N ALA A 153 17.46 -39.06 -19.98
CA ALA A 153 18.41 -39.39 -18.92
C ALA A 153 17.77 -40.10 -17.70
N HIS A 154 16.43 -40.10 -17.59
CA HIS A 154 15.74 -40.66 -16.45
C HIS A 154 15.91 -42.21 -16.37
N PRO A 155 16.39 -42.77 -15.25
CA PRO A 155 16.73 -44.20 -15.12
C PRO A 155 15.56 -45.17 -15.32
N LEU A 156 14.31 -44.70 -15.20
CA LEU A 156 13.12 -45.50 -15.53
C LEU A 156 12.96 -45.77 -17.03
N ASN A 157 13.47 -44.89 -17.90
CA ASN A 157 13.35 -45.04 -19.35
C ASN A 157 14.49 -45.89 -19.97
N GLN A 158 15.56 -46.17 -19.21
CA GLN A 158 16.64 -47.07 -19.65
C GLN A 158 16.34 -48.56 -19.40
N ARG A 159 15.28 -48.90 -18.66
CA ARG A 159 14.90 -50.29 -18.37
C ARG A 159 14.06 -50.99 -19.44
N PHE A 160 13.58 -50.27 -20.45
CA PHE A 160 12.74 -50.83 -21.52
C PHE A 160 13.54 -51.25 -22.79
N GLY A 161 14.87 -51.27 -22.73
CA GLY A 161 15.73 -51.61 -23.88
C GLY A 161 16.56 -52.89 -23.75
N LYS A 162 16.32 -53.74 -22.75
CA LYS A 162 17.05 -55.01 -22.58
C LYS A 162 16.11 -56.14 -22.17
N ASP A 163 15.26 -56.56 -23.09
CA ASP A 163 14.79 -57.94 -23.15
C ASP A 163 15.37 -58.57 -24.43
N ASN A 164 16.44 -59.34 -24.25
CA ASN A 164 16.87 -60.44 -25.09
C ASN A 164 17.64 -61.43 -24.22
#